data_AF-A0A8J7ZVU0-F1
#
_entry.id   AF-A0A8J7ZVU0-F1
#
_cell.length_a   1.000
_cell.length_b   1.000
_cell.length_c   1.000
_cell.angle_alpha   90.00
_cell.angle_beta   90.00
_cell.angle_gamma   90.00
#
_symmetry.space_group_name_H-M   'P 1'
#
loop_
_entity.id
_entity.type
_entity.pdbx_description
1 polymer ?
#
loop_
_entity_poly.entity_id
_entity_poly.type
_entity_poly.pdbx_seq_one_letter_code
_entity_poly.pdbx_strand_id
1 'polypeptide(L)'
;MVTRPAFTDDDRAQLVLVGSVAIAFIILSLVVVFNTVLFTNNLAARGAVEEVEDASEFQQQVDRELPELVKHVENGTDSNDKVVENVDENVTVYGDLLAESYADTSPQYVDVRFNKSSTVNGTRVVQEDGGTFVSADSDTDWHPVEDSDPRNVSDFIINVDTGPDYSSAVSYFNITLRSEGGSEQDITLEMYTTGSNELVLNQYQGNTLEKSCTESDPSGVVSVNVTNGSINGDGCTFDSMEQLTAPYSVSYDDSDKIEGNYSFIVNGTDYDGRSDYNTRNGDDPYANVILLEAGVDLDFESRSVTYESNQTVTVREGPQ
;
A
#
# COMPACT_ATOMS: atom_id res chain seq x y z
N MET A 1 -40.70 75.33 69.69
CA MET A 1 -41.62 74.35 69.07
C MET A 1 -40.93 73.82 67.83
N VAL A 2 -40.34 72.62 67.93
CA VAL A 2 -39.54 71.99 66.86
C VAL A 2 -40.33 70.79 66.37
N THR A 3 -40.93 70.90 65.19
CA THR A 3 -41.66 69.83 64.51
C THR A 3 -40.70 69.12 63.57
N ARG A 4 -40.39 67.85 63.89
CA ARG A 4 -39.65 66.94 63.01
C ARG A 4 -40.52 66.56 61.80
N PRO A 5 -39.99 66.51 60.56
CA PRO A 5 -40.71 65.90 59.46
C PRO A 5 -40.68 64.37 59.59
N ALA A 6 -41.86 63.76 59.43
CA ALA A 6 -42.04 62.34 59.28
C ALA A 6 -41.66 61.93 57.85
N PHE A 7 -40.75 60.97 57.71
CA PHE A 7 -40.51 60.31 56.44
C PHE A 7 -41.73 59.45 56.10
N THR A 8 -42.42 59.79 55.01
CA THR A 8 -43.50 59.01 54.41
C THR A 8 -42.93 57.78 53.72
N ASP A 9 -43.49 56.60 54.03
CA ASP A 9 -43.08 55.27 53.53
C ASP A 9 -43.15 55.10 52.00
N ASP A 10 -43.78 56.04 51.29
CA ASP A 10 -44.04 55.97 49.84
C ASP A 10 -42.76 56.09 48.99
N ASP A 11 -41.77 56.87 49.43
CA ASP A 11 -40.51 57.06 48.68
C ASP A 11 -39.64 55.79 48.68
N ARG A 12 -39.79 54.90 49.68
CA ARG A 12 -39.05 53.64 49.76
C ARG A 12 -39.64 52.56 48.84
N ALA A 13 -40.96 52.49 48.74
CA ALA A 13 -41.64 51.56 47.82
C ALA A 13 -41.34 51.90 46.35
N GLN A 14 -41.27 53.19 46.02
CA GLN A 14 -40.95 53.66 44.68
C GLN A 14 -39.47 53.44 44.31
N LEU A 15 -38.55 53.61 45.27
CA LEU A 15 -37.13 53.26 45.10
C LEU A 15 -36.91 51.76 44.85
N VAL A 16 -37.68 50.91 45.53
CA VAL A 16 -37.64 49.45 45.30
C VAL A 16 -38.17 49.10 43.91
N LEU A 17 -39.22 49.77 43.43
CA LEU A 17 -39.77 49.54 42.09
C LEU A 17 -38.76 49.93 41.00
N VAL A 18 -38.16 51.12 41.09
CA VAL A 18 -37.16 51.61 40.13
C VAL A 18 -35.90 50.73 40.17
N GLY A 19 -35.45 50.32 41.36
CA GLY A 19 -34.34 49.40 41.52
C GLY A 19 -34.62 48.02 40.89
N SER A 20 -35.83 47.48 41.08
CA SER A 20 -36.22 46.19 40.51
C SER A 20 -36.28 46.20 38.99
N VAL A 21 -36.79 47.29 38.39
CA VAL A 21 -36.81 47.48 36.94
C VAL A 21 -35.40 47.63 36.37
N ALA A 22 -34.53 48.41 37.02
CA ALA A 22 -33.14 48.55 36.59
C ALA A 22 -32.39 47.21 36.62
N ILE A 23 -32.57 46.41 37.67
CA ILE A 23 -31.99 45.06 37.78
C ILE A 23 -32.55 44.15 36.70
N ALA A 24 -33.85 44.20 36.41
CA ALA A 24 -34.45 43.40 35.34
C ALA A 24 -33.84 43.73 33.96
N PHE A 25 -33.58 45.00 33.66
CA PHE A 25 -32.91 45.41 32.42
C PHE A 25 -31.46 44.95 32.35
N ILE A 26 -30.72 45.00 33.46
CA ILE A 26 -29.34 44.48 33.51
C ILE A 26 -29.33 42.97 33.27
N ILE A 27 -30.23 42.22 33.91
CA ILE A 27 -30.35 40.77 33.72
C ILE A 27 -30.72 40.44 32.27
N LEU A 28 -31.70 41.13 31.68
CA LEU A 28 -32.07 40.93 30.28
C LEU A 28 -30.90 41.22 29.32
N SER A 29 -30.16 42.30 29.57
CA SER A 29 -28.98 42.66 28.78
C SER A 29 -27.88 41.60 28.91
N LEU A 30 -27.65 41.10 30.14
CA LEU A 30 -26.71 40.01 30.39
C LEU A 30 -27.15 38.72 29.70
N VAL A 31 -28.45 38.37 29.72
CA VAL A 31 -28.97 37.18 29.05
C VAL A 31 -28.77 37.27 27.54
N VAL A 32 -28.99 38.44 26.94
CA VAL A 32 -28.73 38.64 25.50
C VAL A 32 -27.24 38.49 25.20
N VAL A 33 -26.36 39.17 25.96
CA VAL A 33 -24.89 39.07 25.76
C VAL A 33 -24.40 37.65 25.98
N PHE A 34 -24.85 36.96 27.04
CA PHE A 34 -24.49 35.57 27.30
C PHE A 34 -24.98 34.65 26.19
N ASN A 35 -26.22 34.81 25.71
CA ASN A 35 -26.74 34.01 24.61
C ASN A 35 -25.96 34.27 23.31
N THR A 36 -25.59 35.52 23.02
CA THR A 36 -24.76 35.83 21.85
C THR A 36 -23.37 35.24 21.97
N VAL A 37 -22.68 35.40 23.11
CA VAL A 37 -21.33 34.87 23.33
C VAL A 37 -21.32 33.34 23.35
N LEU A 38 -22.31 32.70 23.98
CA LEU A 38 -22.47 31.24 23.95
C LEU A 38 -22.74 30.73 22.54
N PHE A 39 -23.62 31.41 21.79
CA PHE A 39 -23.91 31.02 20.41
C PHE A 39 -22.67 31.16 19.53
N THR A 40 -21.92 32.26 19.66
CA THR A 40 -20.67 32.48 18.90
C THR A 40 -19.57 31.48 19.27
N ASN A 41 -19.35 31.22 20.57
CA ASN A 41 -18.33 30.24 20.99
C ASN A 41 -18.70 28.81 20.58
N ASN A 42 -19.98 28.44 20.62
CA ASN A 42 -20.43 27.12 20.20
C ASN A 42 -20.34 26.96 18.67
N LEU A 43 -20.62 28.01 17.90
CA LEU A 43 -20.47 27.98 16.44
C LEU A 43 -18.99 27.88 16.01
N ALA A 44 -18.11 28.67 16.64
CA ALA A 44 -16.68 28.67 16.32
C ALA A 44 -16.01 27.34 16.71
N ALA A 45 -16.38 26.77 17.85
CA ALA A 45 -15.86 25.47 18.27
C ALA A 45 -16.38 24.32 17.38
N ARG A 46 -17.62 24.37 16.90
CA ARG A 46 -18.14 23.38 15.94
C ARG A 46 -17.49 23.49 14.57
N GLY A 47 -17.32 24.69 14.04
CA GLY A 47 -16.64 24.91 12.76
C GLY A 47 -15.19 24.41 12.78
N ALA A 48 -14.47 24.60 13.90
CA ALA A 48 -13.11 24.08 14.03
C ALA A 48 -13.04 22.54 14.13
N VAL A 49 -14.08 21.88 14.66
CA VAL A 49 -14.14 20.40 14.68
C VAL A 49 -14.45 19.84 13.29
N GLU A 50 -15.41 20.45 12.59
CA GLU A 50 -15.76 20.10 11.21
C GLU A 50 -14.56 20.29 10.26
N GLU A 51 -13.84 21.41 10.36
CA GLU A 51 -12.65 21.66 9.52
C GLU A 51 -11.47 20.69 9.82
N VAL A 52 -11.40 20.09 11.02
CA VAL A 52 -10.42 19.03 11.34
C VAL A 52 -10.88 17.69 10.75
N GLU A 53 -12.18 17.41 10.75
CA GLU A 53 -12.74 16.23 10.08
C GLU A 53 -12.48 16.32 8.56
N ASP A 54 -12.67 17.49 7.94
CA ASP A 54 -12.39 17.73 6.52
C ASP A 54 -10.91 17.47 6.16
N ALA A 55 -9.97 17.90 7.01
CA ALA A 55 -8.54 17.64 6.80
C ALA A 55 -8.21 16.14 6.89
N SER A 56 -8.88 15.42 7.80
CA SER A 56 -8.75 13.96 7.90
C SER A 56 -9.39 13.25 6.71
N GLU A 57 -10.53 13.74 6.20
CA GLU A 57 -11.18 13.18 5.01
C GLU A 57 -10.33 13.38 3.76
N PHE A 58 -9.72 14.56 3.61
CA PHE A 58 -8.74 14.84 2.57
C PHE A 58 -7.58 13.84 2.58
N GLN A 59 -6.94 13.64 3.74
CA GLN A 59 -5.85 12.65 3.87
C GLN A 59 -6.31 11.23 3.50
N GLN A 60 -7.45 10.78 4.04
CA GLN A 60 -7.98 9.45 3.74
C GLN A 60 -8.39 9.28 2.27
N GLN A 61 -8.78 10.37 1.60
CA GLN A 61 -9.04 10.36 0.17
C GLN A 61 -7.75 10.11 -0.61
N VAL A 62 -6.67 10.84 -0.29
CA VAL A 62 -5.36 10.63 -0.92
C VAL A 62 -4.83 9.22 -0.67
N ASP A 63 -4.89 8.73 0.58
CA ASP A 63 -4.41 7.39 0.94
C ASP A 63 -5.13 6.27 0.16
N ARG A 64 -6.39 6.50 -0.22
CA ARG A 64 -7.21 5.52 -0.96
C ARG A 64 -7.03 5.61 -2.48
N GLU A 65 -6.89 6.81 -3.02
CA GLU A 65 -6.89 7.04 -4.47
C GLU A 65 -5.48 6.97 -5.06
N LEU A 66 -4.47 7.41 -4.32
CA LEU A 66 -3.09 7.46 -4.78
C LEU A 66 -2.53 6.09 -5.17
N PRO A 67 -2.73 4.99 -4.42
CA PRO A 67 -2.24 3.67 -4.82
C PRO A 67 -2.73 3.24 -6.21
N GLU A 68 -4.00 3.47 -6.52
CA GLU A 68 -4.59 3.08 -7.80
C GLU A 68 -4.13 3.99 -8.95
N LEU A 69 -3.94 5.28 -8.68
CA LEU A 69 -3.31 6.20 -9.63
C LEU A 69 -1.89 5.74 -9.98
N VAL A 70 -1.07 5.43 -8.98
CA VAL A 70 0.32 4.98 -9.18
C VAL A 70 0.35 3.69 -10.01
N LYS A 71 -0.47 2.68 -9.66
CA LYS A 71 -0.58 1.42 -10.42
C LYS A 71 -1.00 1.67 -11.88
N HIS A 72 -1.95 2.58 -12.09
CA HIS A 72 -2.41 2.94 -13.44
C HIS A 72 -1.29 3.56 -14.27
N VAL A 73 -0.55 4.51 -13.70
CA VAL A 73 0.57 5.19 -14.37
C VAL A 73 1.71 4.23 -14.67
N GLU A 74 2.05 3.34 -13.74
CA GLU A 74 3.06 2.30 -13.95
C GLU A 74 2.68 1.41 -15.14
N ASN A 75 1.45 0.90 -15.18
CA ASN A 75 0.99 0.03 -16.27
C ASN A 75 0.97 0.75 -17.63
N GLY A 76 0.74 2.06 -17.64
CA GLY A 76 0.79 2.90 -18.85
C GLY A 76 2.17 3.44 -19.21
N THR A 77 3.21 3.13 -18.42
CA THR A 77 4.57 3.62 -18.66
C THR A 77 5.40 2.58 -19.42
N ASP A 78 6.01 3.01 -20.53
CA ASP A 78 6.75 2.14 -21.44
C ASP A 78 8.22 1.88 -21.04
N SER A 79 8.77 2.64 -20.09
CA SER A 79 10.18 2.51 -19.69
C SER A 79 10.40 2.72 -18.20
N ASN A 80 11.28 1.91 -17.59
CA ASN A 80 11.54 1.95 -16.14
C ASN A 80 12.12 3.28 -15.66
N ASP A 81 12.98 3.92 -16.44
CA ASP A 81 13.57 5.23 -16.13
C ASP A 81 12.53 6.37 -16.08
N LYS A 82 11.35 6.15 -16.66
CA LYS A 82 10.24 7.10 -16.70
C LYS A 82 9.17 6.90 -15.64
N VAL A 83 9.16 5.76 -14.94
CA VAL A 83 8.09 5.42 -13.99
C VAL A 83 7.93 6.50 -12.91
N VAL A 84 9.01 6.85 -12.22
CA VAL A 84 8.96 7.83 -11.11
C VAL A 84 8.63 9.25 -11.62
N GLU A 85 9.11 9.61 -12.80
CA GLU A 85 8.81 10.92 -13.42
C GLU A 85 7.33 11.00 -13.85
N ASN A 86 6.80 9.95 -14.49
CA ASN A 86 5.41 9.91 -14.90
C ASN A 86 4.47 9.89 -13.69
N VAL A 87 4.83 9.19 -12.59
CA VAL A 87 4.05 9.23 -11.34
C VAL A 87 4.03 10.65 -10.77
N ASP A 88 5.18 11.32 -10.68
CA ASP A 88 5.28 12.71 -10.20
C ASP A 88 4.37 13.67 -10.98
N GLU A 89 4.42 13.58 -12.32
CA GLU A 89 3.57 14.39 -13.20
C GLU A 89 2.07 14.10 -12.98
N ASN A 90 1.68 12.83 -12.85
CA ASN A 90 0.28 12.46 -12.65
C ASN A 90 -0.24 12.79 -11.24
N VAL A 91 0.60 12.70 -10.21
CA VAL A 91 0.26 13.14 -8.85
C VAL A 91 0.09 14.66 -8.81
N THR A 92 0.90 15.40 -9.56
CA THR A 92 0.73 16.86 -9.70
C THR A 92 -0.63 17.19 -10.33
N VAL A 93 -1.00 16.51 -11.44
CA VAL A 93 -2.31 16.70 -12.08
C VAL A 93 -3.45 16.29 -11.14
N TYR A 94 -3.30 15.21 -10.39
CA TYR A 94 -4.26 14.79 -9.37
C TYR A 94 -4.44 15.86 -8.28
N GLY A 95 -3.35 16.41 -7.75
CA GLY A 95 -3.36 17.49 -6.77
C GLY A 95 -4.08 18.74 -7.29
N ASP A 96 -3.81 19.15 -8.52
CA ASP A 96 -4.47 20.30 -9.17
C ASP A 96 -6.00 20.09 -9.30
N LEU A 97 -6.43 18.91 -9.77
CA LEU A 97 -7.85 18.58 -9.91
C LEU A 97 -8.56 18.49 -8.56
N LEU A 98 -7.88 17.94 -7.55
CA LEU A 98 -8.40 17.86 -6.20
C LEU A 98 -8.56 19.26 -5.59
N ALA A 99 -7.55 20.12 -5.77
CA ALA A 99 -7.60 21.52 -5.35
C ALA A 99 -8.75 22.30 -6.00
N GLU A 100 -8.99 22.12 -7.31
CA GLU A 100 -10.13 22.71 -8.02
C GLU A 100 -11.48 22.22 -7.43
N SER A 101 -11.61 20.92 -7.19
CA SER A 101 -12.81 20.32 -6.59
C SER A 101 -13.11 20.86 -5.19
N TYR A 102 -12.09 21.02 -4.34
CA TYR A 102 -12.24 21.59 -3.00
C TYR A 102 -12.60 23.08 -3.08
N ALA A 103 -11.95 23.86 -3.95
CA ALA A 103 -12.24 25.29 -4.14
C ALA A 103 -13.66 25.57 -4.66
N ASP A 104 -14.23 24.65 -5.46
CA ASP A 104 -15.61 24.74 -5.95
C ASP A 104 -16.67 24.46 -4.88
N THR A 105 -16.32 23.69 -3.85
CA THR A 105 -17.26 23.21 -2.83
C THR A 105 -17.13 23.96 -1.50
N SER A 106 -15.93 24.43 -1.15
CA SER A 106 -15.61 25.07 0.13
C SER A 106 -14.48 26.10 -0.03
N PRO A 107 -14.38 27.15 0.82
CA PRO A 107 -13.22 28.06 0.81
C PRO A 107 -12.01 27.42 1.50
N GLN A 108 -11.62 26.24 1.05
CA GLN A 108 -10.48 25.45 1.51
C GLN A 108 -9.42 25.41 0.41
N TYR A 109 -8.16 25.40 0.81
CA TYR A 109 -7.02 25.16 -0.06
C TYR A 109 -6.44 23.80 0.29
N VAL A 110 -6.20 22.98 -0.74
CA VAL A 110 -5.52 21.69 -0.60
C VAL A 110 -4.43 21.58 -1.63
N ASP A 111 -3.34 20.90 -1.29
CA ASP A 111 -2.25 20.57 -2.20
C ASP A 111 -1.71 19.17 -1.90
N VAL A 112 -1.34 18.47 -2.96
CA VAL A 112 -0.75 17.12 -2.89
C VAL A 112 0.49 17.14 -3.77
N ARG A 113 1.67 17.03 -3.15
CA ARG A 113 2.94 17.01 -3.87
C ARG A 113 3.61 15.66 -3.71
N PHE A 114 4.12 15.13 -4.82
CA PHE A 114 4.89 13.90 -4.80
C PHE A 114 6.30 14.15 -4.26
N ASN A 115 6.71 13.31 -3.31
CA ASN A 115 8.00 13.40 -2.66
C ASN A 115 8.88 12.20 -3.07
N LYS A 116 9.71 12.43 -4.09
CA LYS A 116 10.67 11.45 -4.61
C LYS A 116 11.64 10.94 -3.55
N SER A 117 11.96 11.75 -2.54
CA SER A 117 12.98 11.41 -1.53
C SER A 117 12.47 10.46 -0.44
N SER A 118 11.16 10.44 -0.20
CA SER A 118 10.50 9.50 0.72
C SER A 118 9.83 8.33 0.01
N THR A 119 9.89 8.28 -1.33
CA THR A 119 9.34 7.18 -2.13
C THR A 119 10.25 5.95 -2.06
N VAL A 120 9.65 4.77 -1.89
CA VAL A 120 10.34 3.48 -1.87
C VAL A 120 10.00 2.71 -3.14
N ASN A 121 11.02 2.36 -3.91
CA ASN A 121 10.89 1.62 -5.16
C ASN A 121 11.26 0.14 -4.97
N GLY A 122 10.69 -0.71 -5.82
CA GLY A 122 11.07 -2.10 -6.00
C GLY A 122 11.09 -2.48 -7.48
N THR A 123 11.40 -3.73 -7.75
CA THR A 123 11.35 -4.30 -9.09
C THR A 123 10.43 -5.52 -9.08
N ARG A 124 9.42 -5.52 -9.95
CA ARG A 124 8.55 -6.67 -10.17
C ARG A 124 9.04 -7.45 -11.38
N VAL A 125 9.39 -8.70 -11.18
CA VAL A 125 9.70 -9.65 -12.25
C VAL A 125 8.44 -10.38 -12.65
N VAL A 126 8.26 -10.57 -13.96
CA VAL A 126 7.03 -11.15 -14.54
C VAL A 126 7.37 -12.07 -15.70
N GLN A 127 6.66 -13.19 -15.73
CA GLN A 127 6.36 -13.97 -16.93
C GLN A 127 4.86 -14.25 -16.92
N GLU A 128 4.17 -13.89 -18.00
CA GLU A 128 2.71 -13.94 -18.14
C GLU A 128 2.20 -14.57 -19.45
N ASP A 129 3.11 -15.00 -20.34
CA ASP A 129 2.80 -15.64 -21.63
C ASP A 129 2.38 -17.11 -21.54
N GLY A 130 2.50 -17.73 -20.36
CA GLY A 130 2.20 -19.14 -20.11
C GLY A 130 3.30 -20.11 -20.56
N GLY A 131 4.48 -19.61 -20.93
CA GLY A 131 5.59 -20.41 -21.46
C GLY A 131 6.42 -21.11 -20.38
N THR A 132 7.56 -21.65 -20.81
CA THR A 132 8.59 -22.25 -19.93
C THR A 132 9.32 -21.20 -19.12
N PHE A 133 9.86 -21.55 -17.95
CA PHE A 133 10.41 -20.56 -17.00
C PHE A 133 11.88 -20.25 -17.28
N VAL A 134 12.23 -19.94 -18.53
CA VAL A 134 13.60 -19.69 -18.97
C VAL A 134 13.97 -18.22 -18.86
N SER A 135 15.27 -17.90 -18.79
CA SER A 135 15.74 -16.51 -18.86
C SER A 135 15.49 -15.89 -20.24
N ALA A 136 15.69 -14.57 -20.37
CA ALA A 136 15.62 -13.87 -21.66
C ALA A 136 16.59 -14.44 -22.72
N ASP A 137 17.71 -15.02 -22.29
CA ASP A 137 18.68 -15.69 -23.15
C ASP A 137 18.37 -17.20 -23.36
N SER A 138 17.19 -17.66 -22.93
CA SER A 138 16.72 -19.05 -23.00
C SER A 138 17.53 -20.06 -22.16
N ASP A 139 18.13 -19.61 -21.07
CA ASP A 139 18.78 -20.50 -20.11
C ASP A 139 17.74 -21.21 -19.24
N THR A 140 17.91 -22.53 -19.06
CA THR A 140 17.01 -23.39 -18.27
C THR A 140 17.49 -23.55 -16.83
N ASP A 141 18.79 -23.31 -16.60
CA ASP A 141 19.43 -23.39 -15.29
C ASP A 141 19.97 -22.00 -14.94
N TRP A 142 19.12 -21.14 -14.39
CA TRP A 142 19.43 -19.72 -14.21
C TRP A 142 19.02 -19.23 -12.83
N HIS A 143 19.46 -18.03 -12.49
CA HIS A 143 19.24 -17.47 -11.15
C HIS A 143 18.31 -16.27 -11.27
N PRO A 144 16.98 -16.46 -11.08
CA PRO A 144 16.08 -15.33 -10.96
C PRO A 144 16.62 -14.30 -10.01
N VAL A 145 17.07 -14.64 -8.79
CA VAL A 145 17.80 -13.74 -7.89
C VAL A 145 19.22 -14.29 -7.69
N GLU A 146 20.26 -13.54 -8.05
CA GLU A 146 21.64 -14.05 -8.02
C GLU A 146 22.17 -14.29 -6.61
N ASP A 147 22.99 -15.32 -6.44
CA ASP A 147 23.80 -15.54 -5.23
C ASP A 147 24.76 -14.37 -4.95
N SER A 148 25.22 -13.68 -6.01
CA SER A 148 26.16 -12.56 -5.88
C SER A 148 25.50 -11.26 -5.39
N ASP A 149 24.17 -11.20 -5.49
CA ASP A 149 23.34 -10.05 -5.20
C ASP A 149 21.99 -10.48 -4.59
N PRO A 150 22.00 -11.05 -3.36
CA PRO A 150 20.79 -11.53 -2.72
C PRO A 150 19.86 -10.37 -2.35
N ARG A 151 18.55 -10.58 -2.51
CA ARG A 151 17.51 -9.55 -2.33
C ARG A 151 16.40 -10.03 -1.39
N ASN A 152 15.68 -9.06 -0.81
CA ASN A 152 14.44 -9.38 -0.12
C ASN A 152 13.37 -9.61 -1.20
N VAL A 153 12.64 -10.71 -1.10
CA VAL A 153 11.65 -11.15 -2.09
C VAL A 153 10.27 -11.25 -1.44
N SER A 154 9.23 -10.76 -2.11
CA SER A 154 7.83 -10.90 -1.71
C SER A 154 6.92 -11.13 -2.90
N ASP A 155 5.65 -11.42 -2.64
CA ASP A 155 4.62 -11.67 -3.66
C ASP A 155 5.05 -12.68 -4.73
N PHE A 156 5.88 -13.65 -4.34
CA PHE A 156 6.37 -14.70 -5.21
C PHE A 156 5.29 -15.77 -5.42
N ILE A 157 4.63 -15.65 -6.57
CA ILE A 157 3.51 -16.50 -6.99
C ILE A 157 3.88 -17.17 -8.31
N ILE A 158 3.60 -18.45 -8.39
CA ILE A 158 3.76 -19.28 -9.58
C ILE A 158 2.41 -19.90 -9.91
N ASN A 159 1.98 -19.82 -11.16
CA ASN A 159 0.79 -20.49 -11.67
C ASN A 159 1.24 -21.49 -12.72
N VAL A 160 1.19 -22.77 -12.38
CA VAL A 160 1.67 -23.87 -13.22
C VAL A 160 0.56 -24.39 -14.11
N ASP A 161 0.81 -24.52 -15.42
CA ASP A 161 -0.05 -25.28 -16.31
C ASP A 161 0.22 -26.79 -16.15
N THR A 162 -0.84 -27.52 -15.83
CA THR A 162 -0.86 -28.96 -15.54
C THR A 162 -1.47 -29.79 -16.66
N GLY A 163 -1.80 -29.16 -17.79
CA GLY A 163 -2.18 -29.81 -19.04
C GLY A 163 -1.08 -30.69 -19.65
N PRO A 164 0.18 -30.27 -19.71
CA PRO A 164 1.30 -31.11 -20.14
C PRO A 164 1.80 -32.04 -19.02
N ASP A 165 2.17 -33.27 -19.39
CA ASP A 165 2.81 -34.26 -18.50
C ASP A 165 4.34 -34.16 -18.65
N TYR A 166 4.98 -33.62 -17.62
CA TYR A 166 6.43 -33.43 -17.55
C TYR A 166 7.11 -34.42 -16.57
N SER A 167 6.40 -35.45 -16.09
CA SER A 167 7.00 -36.46 -15.19
C SER A 167 7.99 -37.37 -15.92
N SER A 168 9.27 -37.00 -15.90
CA SER A 168 10.36 -37.92 -16.21
C SER A 168 11.18 -38.17 -14.95
N ALA A 169 11.49 -39.43 -14.65
CA ALA A 169 12.20 -39.82 -13.41
C ALA A 169 13.64 -39.28 -13.29
N VAL A 170 14.07 -38.38 -14.17
CA VAL A 170 15.46 -37.91 -14.33
C VAL A 170 15.62 -36.40 -14.47
N SER A 171 14.55 -35.61 -14.60
CA SER A 171 14.62 -34.14 -14.62
C SER A 171 13.29 -33.54 -14.13
N TYR A 172 13.35 -32.76 -13.06
CA TYR A 172 12.22 -32.07 -12.44
C TYR A 172 12.57 -30.58 -12.34
N PHE A 173 11.58 -29.70 -12.45
CA PHE A 173 11.83 -28.29 -12.21
C PHE A 173 12.13 -28.09 -10.72
N ASN A 174 13.28 -27.50 -10.39
CA ASN A 174 13.65 -27.19 -9.03
C ASN A 174 13.77 -25.68 -8.83
N ILE A 175 13.21 -25.20 -7.72
CA ILE A 175 13.47 -23.86 -7.19
C ILE A 175 14.25 -24.01 -5.90
N THR A 176 15.45 -23.47 -5.84
CA THR A 176 16.22 -23.43 -4.59
C THR A 176 16.24 -22.02 -4.03
N LEU A 177 15.80 -21.90 -2.78
CA LEU A 177 15.79 -20.68 -1.98
C LEU A 177 16.91 -20.76 -0.97
N ARG A 178 17.83 -19.79 -1.01
CA ARG A 178 18.98 -19.73 -0.09
C ARG A 178 18.95 -18.44 0.72
N SER A 179 19.12 -18.61 2.03
CA SER A 179 19.33 -17.51 2.99
C SER A 179 20.81 -17.17 3.03
N GLU A 180 21.19 -15.94 2.66
CA GLU A 180 22.59 -15.51 2.69
C GLU A 180 23.01 -14.93 4.05
N GLY A 181 22.04 -14.60 4.91
CA GLY A 181 22.26 -13.97 6.21
C GLY A 181 22.21 -14.91 7.41
N GLY A 182 21.70 -16.14 7.25
CA GLY A 182 21.42 -17.03 8.38
C GLY A 182 22.08 -18.39 8.29
N SER A 183 21.82 -19.22 9.31
CA SER A 183 22.36 -20.59 9.41
C SER A 183 21.36 -21.66 8.96
N GLU A 184 20.27 -21.23 8.32
CA GLU A 184 19.23 -22.12 7.81
C GLU A 184 19.78 -22.94 6.63
N GLN A 185 19.19 -24.11 6.41
CA GLN A 185 19.48 -24.89 5.21
C GLN A 185 18.65 -24.35 4.05
N ASP A 186 19.19 -24.46 2.83
CA ASP A 186 18.47 -24.16 1.60
C ASP A 186 17.17 -24.97 1.54
N ILE A 187 16.11 -24.30 1.07
CA ILE A 187 14.82 -24.93 0.77
C ILE A 187 14.78 -25.17 -0.74
N THR A 188 14.62 -26.42 -1.14
CA THR A 188 14.43 -26.79 -2.55
C THR A 188 13.00 -27.27 -2.78
N LEU A 189 12.30 -26.62 -3.71
CA LEU A 189 10.96 -27.01 -4.17
C LEU A 189 11.13 -27.71 -5.52
N GLU A 190 10.95 -29.03 -5.51
CA GLU A 190 10.93 -29.88 -6.71
C GLU A 190 9.48 -30.00 -7.19
N MET A 191 9.21 -29.63 -8.43
CA MET A 191 7.88 -29.62 -9.03
C MET A 191 7.83 -30.43 -10.32
N TYR A 192 6.75 -31.20 -10.48
CA TYR A 192 6.46 -31.94 -11.72
C TYR A 192 4.98 -32.29 -11.83
N THR A 193 4.51 -32.47 -13.05
CA THR A 193 3.13 -32.88 -13.34
C THR A 193 3.06 -34.37 -13.66
N THR A 194 2.05 -35.08 -13.16
CA THR A 194 1.92 -36.56 -13.22
C THR A 194 0.80 -37.05 -14.15
N GLY A 195 0.12 -36.13 -14.81
CA GLY A 195 -1.02 -36.37 -15.68
C GLY A 195 -1.86 -35.12 -15.84
N SER A 196 -2.92 -35.19 -16.66
CA SER A 196 -3.79 -34.04 -16.92
C SER A 196 -4.37 -33.52 -15.61
N ASN A 197 -4.00 -32.30 -15.24
CA ASN A 197 -4.50 -31.53 -14.11
C ASN A 197 -3.89 -31.84 -12.73
N GLU A 198 -2.75 -32.53 -12.64
CA GLU A 198 -2.12 -32.84 -11.35
C GLU A 198 -0.69 -32.27 -11.27
N LEU A 199 -0.41 -31.52 -10.20
CA LEU A 199 0.92 -31.02 -9.83
C LEU A 199 1.38 -31.73 -8.55
N VAL A 200 2.61 -32.25 -8.58
CA VAL A 200 3.32 -32.70 -7.40
C VAL A 200 4.39 -31.67 -7.04
N LEU A 201 4.46 -31.31 -5.76
CA LEU A 201 5.50 -30.45 -5.19
C LEU A 201 6.14 -31.16 -4.00
N ASN A 202 7.44 -31.40 -4.09
CA ASN A 202 8.24 -31.95 -3.01
C ASN A 202 9.15 -30.84 -2.45
N GLN A 203 9.15 -30.66 -1.15
CA GLN A 203 10.04 -29.73 -0.47
C GLN A 203 11.16 -30.50 0.23
N TYR A 204 12.39 -30.13 -0.08
CA TYR A 204 13.59 -30.61 0.56
C TYR A 204 14.22 -29.51 1.40
N GLN A 205 14.76 -29.88 2.57
CA GLN A 205 15.73 -29.07 3.30
C GLN A 205 17.07 -29.80 3.26
N GLY A 206 18.03 -29.23 2.53
CA GLY A 206 19.24 -29.95 2.14
C GLY A 206 18.91 -31.19 1.30
N ASN A 207 19.20 -32.39 1.83
CA ASN A 207 18.92 -33.67 1.15
C ASN A 207 17.74 -34.45 1.74
N THR A 208 17.00 -33.84 2.67
CA THR A 208 15.89 -34.50 3.37
C THR A 208 14.58 -34.04 2.78
N LEU A 209 13.72 -34.98 2.35
CA LEU A 209 12.35 -34.68 1.97
C LEU A 209 11.54 -34.37 3.23
N GLU A 210 11.13 -33.11 3.37
CA GLU A 210 10.37 -32.63 4.54
C GLU A 210 8.86 -32.69 4.30
N LYS A 211 8.43 -32.29 3.09
CA LYS A 211 7.03 -32.27 2.69
C LYS A 211 6.84 -32.71 1.25
N SER A 212 5.67 -33.27 0.98
CA SER A 212 5.23 -33.64 -0.37
C SER A 212 3.74 -33.31 -0.48
N CYS A 213 3.41 -32.54 -1.51
CA CYS A 213 2.07 -32.08 -1.85
C CYS A 213 1.70 -32.64 -3.22
N THR A 214 0.45 -33.05 -3.37
CA THR A 214 -0.12 -33.41 -4.67
C THR A 214 -1.46 -32.73 -4.78
N GLU A 215 -1.59 -31.84 -5.75
CA GLU A 215 -2.77 -31.01 -5.94
C GLU A 215 -3.29 -31.19 -7.35
N SER A 216 -4.62 -31.17 -7.48
CA SER A 216 -5.26 -31.25 -8.79
C SER A 216 -6.23 -30.11 -8.98
N ASP A 217 -6.18 -29.46 -10.14
CA ASP A 217 -7.10 -28.36 -10.47
C ASP A 217 -7.86 -28.63 -11.78
N PRO A 218 -9.20 -28.68 -11.76
CA PRO A 218 -10.01 -28.91 -12.97
C PRO A 218 -9.78 -27.90 -14.10
N SER A 219 -9.30 -26.68 -13.79
CA SER A 219 -8.96 -25.65 -14.77
C SER A 219 -7.66 -25.92 -15.51
N GLY A 220 -6.85 -26.86 -15.01
CA GLY A 220 -5.51 -27.14 -15.54
C GLY A 220 -4.44 -26.18 -15.01
N VAL A 221 -4.75 -25.29 -14.07
CA VAL A 221 -3.77 -24.37 -13.47
C VAL A 221 -3.71 -24.56 -11.96
N VAL A 222 -2.52 -24.75 -11.42
CA VAL A 222 -2.27 -24.84 -9.96
C VAL A 222 -1.45 -23.64 -9.52
N SER A 223 -1.94 -22.89 -8.53
CA SER A 223 -1.27 -21.71 -8.00
C SER A 223 -0.43 -22.07 -6.77
N VAL A 224 0.86 -21.76 -6.80
CA VAL A 224 1.84 -21.97 -5.73
C VAL A 224 2.31 -20.59 -5.26
N ASN A 225 2.02 -20.27 -4.01
CA ASN A 225 2.55 -19.07 -3.35
C ASN A 225 3.81 -19.48 -2.57
N VAL A 226 4.96 -19.13 -3.12
CA VAL A 226 6.29 -19.44 -2.57
C VAL A 226 6.62 -18.54 -1.37
N THR A 227 6.01 -17.35 -1.29
CA THR A 227 6.23 -16.42 -0.18
C THR A 227 5.65 -16.97 1.12
N ASN A 228 4.39 -17.39 1.12
CA ASN A 228 3.71 -17.91 2.33
C ASN A 228 3.64 -19.44 2.41
N GLY A 229 4.07 -20.15 1.37
CA GLY A 229 4.14 -21.61 1.37
C GLY A 229 2.79 -22.28 1.26
N SER A 230 1.96 -21.86 0.31
CA SER A 230 0.63 -22.44 0.10
C SER A 230 0.40 -22.82 -1.35
N ILE A 231 -0.41 -23.86 -1.57
CA ILE A 231 -0.92 -24.25 -2.88
C ILE A 231 -2.43 -24.01 -2.90
N ASN A 232 -2.91 -23.31 -3.94
CA ASN A 232 -4.31 -22.89 -4.10
C ASN A 232 -4.88 -22.15 -2.86
N GLY A 233 -4.04 -21.35 -2.19
CA GLY A 233 -4.40 -20.50 -1.04
C GLY A 233 -4.41 -21.24 0.31
N ASP A 234 -5.04 -22.42 0.39
CA ASP A 234 -5.20 -23.16 1.66
C ASP A 234 -5.14 -24.70 1.48
N GLY A 235 -4.76 -25.22 0.31
CA GLY A 235 -4.75 -26.66 0.02
C GLY A 235 -3.65 -27.41 0.79
N CYS A 236 -2.46 -27.45 0.22
CA CYS A 236 -1.26 -27.96 0.86
C CYS A 236 -0.35 -26.81 1.30
N THR A 237 0.27 -26.91 2.48
CA THR A 237 1.22 -25.91 2.97
C THR A 237 2.62 -26.48 3.14
N PHE A 238 3.60 -25.67 2.79
CA PHE A 238 5.02 -26.00 2.83
C PHE A 238 5.81 -24.89 3.51
N ASP A 239 7.06 -25.16 3.84
CA ASP A 239 7.96 -24.21 4.46
C ASP A 239 8.42 -23.22 3.39
N SER A 240 8.17 -21.95 3.65
CA SER A 240 8.30 -20.88 2.68
C SER A 240 9.47 -19.98 2.99
N MET A 241 9.59 -18.89 2.22
CA MET A 241 10.51 -17.79 2.51
C MET A 241 10.35 -17.23 3.94
N GLU A 242 9.18 -17.34 4.56
CA GLU A 242 8.95 -16.88 5.95
C GLU A 242 9.76 -17.65 7.01
N GLN A 243 10.25 -18.84 6.65
CA GLN A 243 11.11 -19.64 7.53
C GLN A 243 12.61 -19.34 7.34
N LEU A 244 12.95 -18.57 6.31
CA LEU A 244 14.29 -18.14 6.00
C LEU A 244 14.52 -16.72 6.50
N THR A 245 15.79 -16.35 6.70
CA THR A 245 16.17 -14.99 7.04
C THR A 245 16.59 -14.26 5.76
N ALA A 246 15.89 -13.18 5.40
CA ALA A 246 16.29 -12.34 4.27
C ALA A 246 17.71 -11.75 4.47
N PRO A 247 18.45 -11.45 3.38
CA PRO A 247 18.07 -11.55 1.97
C PRO A 247 18.24 -12.96 1.38
N TYR A 248 17.59 -13.19 0.24
CA TYR A 248 17.53 -14.49 -0.44
C TYR A 248 18.21 -14.45 -1.81
N SER A 249 18.77 -15.58 -2.23
CA SER A 249 18.95 -15.91 -3.64
C SER A 249 17.94 -16.98 -4.08
N VAL A 250 17.65 -17.00 -5.38
CA VAL A 250 16.67 -17.89 -6.00
C VAL A 250 17.31 -18.46 -7.25
N SER A 251 17.46 -19.78 -7.30
CA SER A 251 17.91 -20.50 -8.49
C SER A 251 16.80 -21.39 -9.04
N TYR A 252 16.74 -21.47 -10.36
CA TYR A 252 15.92 -22.39 -11.13
C TYR A 252 16.82 -23.41 -11.81
N ASP A 253 16.46 -24.68 -11.72
CA ASP A 253 17.11 -25.78 -12.44
C ASP A 253 16.04 -26.57 -13.22
N ASP A 254 16.34 -26.98 -14.45
CA ASP A 254 15.41 -27.66 -15.36
C ASP A 254 14.10 -26.87 -15.57
N SER A 255 14.18 -25.55 -15.70
CA SER A 255 13.01 -24.65 -15.76
C SER A 255 12.16 -24.77 -17.03
N ASP A 256 12.63 -25.53 -18.02
CA ASP A 256 11.88 -25.91 -19.23
C ASP A 256 10.96 -27.12 -19.02
N LYS A 257 10.97 -27.74 -17.84
CA LYS A 257 10.10 -28.87 -17.45
C LYS A 257 8.78 -28.43 -16.82
N ILE A 258 8.50 -27.14 -16.83
CA ILE A 258 7.25 -26.57 -16.36
C ILE A 258 6.84 -25.44 -17.29
N GLU A 259 5.53 -25.21 -17.41
CA GLU A 259 4.97 -24.09 -18.16
C GLU A 259 3.98 -23.34 -17.27
N GLY A 260 3.77 -22.06 -17.57
CA GLY A 260 2.84 -21.21 -16.87
C GLY A 260 3.37 -19.78 -16.64
N ASN A 261 2.94 -19.18 -15.55
CA ASN A 261 3.24 -17.79 -15.22
C ASN A 261 3.93 -17.70 -13.87
N TYR A 262 4.79 -16.72 -13.70
CA TYR A 262 5.30 -16.38 -12.38
C TYR A 262 5.45 -14.87 -12.22
N SER A 263 5.36 -14.40 -10.99
CA SER A 263 5.80 -13.05 -10.64
C SER A 263 6.31 -12.99 -9.23
N PHE A 264 7.25 -12.10 -8.97
CA PHE A 264 7.73 -11.76 -7.64
C PHE A 264 8.22 -10.32 -7.60
N ILE A 265 8.36 -9.78 -6.40
CA ILE A 265 8.86 -8.42 -6.15
C ILE A 265 10.18 -8.53 -5.40
N VAL A 266 11.17 -7.77 -5.84
CA VAL A 266 12.45 -7.59 -5.16
C VAL A 266 12.66 -6.14 -4.74
N ASN A 267 13.42 -5.92 -3.67
CA ASN A 267 13.80 -4.58 -3.23
C ASN A 267 14.87 -3.96 -4.15
N GLY A 268 14.74 -2.66 -4.43
CA GLY A 268 15.66 -1.91 -5.28
C GLY A 268 15.22 -1.84 -6.74
N THR A 269 15.97 -1.06 -7.53
CA THR A 269 15.66 -0.76 -8.94
C THR A 269 16.77 -1.16 -9.90
N ASP A 270 17.97 -1.43 -9.39
CA ASP A 270 19.14 -1.86 -10.14
C ASP A 270 18.99 -3.27 -10.75
N TYR A 271 17.94 -3.98 -10.36
CA TYR A 271 17.61 -5.31 -10.80
C TYR A 271 17.03 -5.37 -12.22
N ASP A 272 16.43 -4.28 -12.68
CA ASP A 272 15.76 -4.20 -13.97
C ASP A 272 16.73 -4.17 -15.18
N GLY A 273 18.02 -3.95 -14.92
CA GLY A 273 19.09 -3.91 -15.92
C GLY A 273 19.84 -5.22 -16.13
N ARG A 274 19.40 -6.32 -15.51
CA ARG A 274 20.03 -7.64 -15.66
C ARG A 274 19.72 -8.24 -17.03
N SER A 275 20.69 -8.95 -17.61
CA SER A 275 20.56 -9.60 -18.93
C SER A 275 19.58 -10.76 -18.94
N ASP A 276 19.28 -11.34 -17.78
CA ASP A 276 18.30 -12.43 -17.64
C ASP A 276 16.86 -11.99 -17.93
N TYR A 277 16.61 -10.67 -18.01
CA TYR A 277 15.31 -10.08 -18.23
C TYR A 277 15.29 -9.20 -19.47
N ASN A 278 14.18 -9.27 -20.19
CA ASN A 278 13.87 -8.32 -21.23
C ASN A 278 13.44 -6.97 -20.63
N THR A 279 13.36 -5.98 -21.51
CA THR A 279 12.90 -4.63 -21.17
C THR A 279 11.44 -4.63 -20.70
N ARG A 280 11.08 -3.61 -19.91
CA ARG A 280 9.72 -3.39 -19.40
C ARG A 280 8.64 -3.66 -20.44
N ASN A 281 7.65 -4.49 -20.07
CA ASN A 281 6.50 -4.85 -20.90
C ASN A 281 6.89 -5.39 -22.30
N GLY A 282 8.08 -6.00 -22.40
CA GLY A 282 8.60 -6.62 -23.62
C GLY A 282 8.22 -8.10 -23.72
N ASP A 283 9.11 -8.89 -24.32
CA ASP A 283 9.00 -10.35 -24.31
C ASP A 283 9.28 -10.90 -22.91
N ASP A 284 8.76 -12.08 -22.57
CA ASP A 284 8.98 -12.68 -21.26
C ASP A 284 10.36 -13.36 -21.15
N PRO A 285 10.94 -13.44 -19.94
CA PRO A 285 10.54 -12.71 -18.73
C PRO A 285 11.05 -11.26 -18.76
N TYR A 286 10.35 -10.34 -18.11
CA TYR A 286 10.77 -8.94 -17.99
C TYR A 286 10.73 -8.41 -16.55
N ALA A 287 11.48 -7.34 -16.30
CA ALA A 287 11.60 -6.70 -14.99
C ALA A 287 11.12 -5.25 -15.03
N ASN A 288 10.16 -4.93 -14.18
CA ASN A 288 9.49 -3.65 -14.12
C ASN A 288 9.80 -2.93 -12.81
N VAL A 289 10.39 -1.73 -12.88
CA VAL A 289 10.45 -0.83 -11.73
C VAL A 289 9.02 -0.45 -11.34
N ILE A 290 8.74 -0.53 -10.04
CA ILE A 290 7.46 -0.20 -9.41
C ILE A 290 7.69 0.58 -8.12
N LEU A 291 6.69 1.33 -7.67
CA LEU A 291 6.65 1.96 -6.36
C LEU A 291 5.98 1.00 -5.38
N LEU A 292 6.63 0.79 -4.25
CA LEU A 292 6.11 0.05 -3.10
C LEU A 292 5.40 1.03 -2.16
N GLU A 293 6.05 2.17 -1.90
CA GLU A 293 5.49 3.27 -1.12
C GLU A 293 5.67 4.59 -1.87
N ALA A 294 4.60 5.35 -2.01
CA ALA A 294 4.61 6.68 -2.60
C ALA A 294 4.76 7.73 -1.49
N GLY A 295 5.86 8.48 -1.51
CA GLY A 295 6.04 9.62 -0.62
C GLY A 295 5.19 10.80 -1.08
N VAL A 296 4.40 11.41 -0.20
CA VAL A 296 3.60 12.60 -0.49
C VAL A 296 3.66 13.63 0.63
N ASP A 297 3.70 14.89 0.21
CA ASP A 297 3.51 16.06 1.06
C ASP A 297 2.08 16.58 0.85
N LEU A 298 1.31 16.66 1.93
CA LEU A 298 -0.08 17.11 1.95
C LEU A 298 -0.17 18.45 2.68
N ASP A 299 -0.76 19.44 2.02
CA ASP A 299 -1.10 20.73 2.62
C ASP A 299 -2.62 20.91 2.58
N PHE A 300 -3.23 21.26 3.72
CA PHE A 300 -4.64 21.63 3.84
C PHE A 300 -4.76 22.92 4.65
N GLU A 301 -5.44 23.92 4.10
CA GLU A 301 -5.66 25.21 4.75
C GLU A 301 -7.13 25.61 4.67
N SER A 302 -7.70 25.91 5.83
CA SER A 302 -9.04 26.48 6.00
C SER A 302 -8.94 27.78 6.81
N ARG A 303 -10.08 28.32 7.25
CA ARG A 303 -10.10 29.56 8.04
C ARG A 303 -9.59 29.38 9.47
N SER A 304 -9.71 28.18 10.02
CA SER A 304 -9.34 27.90 11.41
C SER A 304 -8.36 26.75 11.58
N VAL A 305 -8.07 26.00 10.51
CA VAL A 305 -7.17 24.85 10.52
C VAL A 305 -6.13 25.01 9.43
N THR A 306 -4.87 24.72 9.78
CA THR A 306 -3.79 24.47 8.83
C THR A 306 -3.20 23.12 9.19
N TYR A 307 -3.11 22.24 8.21
CA TYR A 307 -2.59 20.89 8.34
C TYR A 307 -1.53 20.68 7.25
N GLU A 308 -0.34 20.30 7.67
CA GLU A 308 0.78 19.94 6.79
C GLU A 308 1.27 18.56 7.24
N SER A 309 1.43 17.64 6.29
CA SER A 309 1.85 16.27 6.59
C SER A 309 2.76 15.72 5.50
N ASN A 310 3.87 15.10 5.90
CA ASN A 310 4.69 14.28 5.02
C ASN A 310 4.48 12.83 5.43
N GLN A 311 4.01 12.01 4.49
CA GLN A 311 3.73 10.61 4.73
C GLN A 311 4.08 9.75 3.53
N THR A 312 4.23 8.46 3.77
CA THR A 312 4.30 7.45 2.72
C THR A 312 2.97 6.71 2.64
N VAL A 313 2.48 6.51 1.42
CA VAL A 313 1.27 5.75 1.13
C VAL A 313 1.69 4.42 0.52
N THR A 314 1.32 3.32 1.16
CA THR A 314 1.61 1.97 0.65
C THR A 314 0.82 1.70 -0.62
N VAL A 315 1.53 1.50 -1.73
CA VAL A 315 0.95 1.14 -3.04
C VAL A 315 0.79 -0.37 -3.15
N ARG A 316 1.81 -1.11 -2.70
CA ARG A 316 1.89 -2.57 -2.61
C ARG A 316 2.69 -2.95 -1.39
N GLU A 317 2.38 -4.10 -0.78
CA GLU A 317 3.24 -4.62 0.28
C GLU A 317 4.59 -5.01 -0.33
N GLY A 318 5.64 -4.31 0.13
CA GLY A 318 7.00 -4.55 -0.32
C GLY A 318 7.66 -5.71 0.42
N PRO A 319 8.75 -6.27 -0.14
CA PRO A 319 9.57 -7.22 0.59
C PRO A 319 10.19 -6.56 1.83
N GLN A 320 9.93 -7.14 3.01
CA GLN A 320 10.47 -6.70 4.31
C GLN A 320 11.94 -7.09 4.44
#